data_AF-A0A1X3D1T1-F1
#
_entry.id   AF-A0A1X3D1T1-F1
#
_cell.length_a   1.000
_cell.length_b   1.000
_cell.length_c   1.000
_cell.angle_alpha   90.00
_cell.angle_beta   90.00
_cell.angle_gamma   90.00
#
_symmetry.space_group_name_H-M   'P 1'
#
loop_
_entity.id
_entity.type
_entity.pdbx_description
1 polymer ?
#
loop_
_entity_poly.entity_id
_entity_poly.type
_entity_poly.pdbx_seq_one_letter_code
_entity_poly.pdbx_strand_id
1 'polypeptide(L)'
;LGGLGVAKGAGALSRKMAREAAEEAAERARAELHRDNLKDIGDWGRDKGLPQESFVYKNLPDSLTRENLQFEEFKNLTRTHMDDMTEEQVGQMKRIRDDVPPITRDTVVTKVMPYEYLEGYLKADNPYNTIGGFVARQADTGHLAGQDLKQTIDNFALDYKKWDGSDSDFVQALSKGENRYILFEGRLNEPHTAEIPRGERFGGRHTDALPCTLNGFIACRSDEIIPEFKFERENAQTPENGSVIWVIENGEKRKAAVFDRNEMKFVPYDGN
;
A
#
# COMPACT_ATOMS: atom_id res chain seq x y z
N LEU A 1 12.93 55.43 47.48
CA LEU A 1 11.66 54.69 47.28
C LEU A 1 11.04 55.30 46.02
N GLY A 2 10.87 54.67 44.86
CA GLY A 2 10.80 53.29 44.43
C GLY A 2 10.24 53.39 43.00
N GLY A 3 10.92 52.86 41.99
CA GLY A 3 10.57 53.17 40.60
C GLY A 3 11.32 52.35 39.55
N LEU A 4 11.74 51.13 39.88
CA LEU A 4 12.29 50.17 38.93
C LEU A 4 11.62 48.82 39.21
N GLY A 5 10.48 48.57 38.56
CA GLY A 5 9.78 47.29 38.70
C GLY A 5 8.72 47.03 37.63
N VAL A 6 8.12 48.07 37.05
CA VAL A 6 6.90 47.92 36.24
C VAL A 6 7.20 47.59 34.76
N ALA A 7 8.32 48.04 34.20
CA ALA A 7 8.61 47.88 32.76
C ALA A 7 8.99 46.44 32.34
N LYS A 8 9.59 45.64 33.23
CA LYS A 8 9.95 44.23 32.91
C LYS A 8 8.73 43.30 32.89
N GLY A 9 7.66 43.62 33.63
CA GLY A 9 6.45 42.81 33.71
C GLY A 9 5.57 42.90 32.45
N ALA A 10 5.37 44.10 31.91
CA ALA A 10 4.52 44.32 30.74
C ALA A 10 5.05 43.66 29.45
N GLY A 11 6.36 43.70 29.22
CA GLY A 11 6.99 43.04 28.06
C GLY A 11 6.99 41.50 28.16
N ALA A 12 7.03 40.95 29.38
CA ALA A 12 6.91 39.51 29.60
C ALA A 12 5.46 39.02 29.40
N LEU A 13 4.47 39.79 29.89
CA LEU A 13 3.05 39.53 29.69
C LEU A 13 2.65 39.58 28.21
N SER A 14 3.13 40.58 27.46
CA SER A 14 2.85 40.71 26.02
C SER A 14 3.45 39.56 25.18
N ARG A 15 4.67 39.11 25.47
CA ARG A 15 5.27 37.93 24.81
C ARG A 15 4.53 36.63 25.14
N LYS A 16 4.05 36.49 26.38
CA LYS A 16 3.25 35.34 26.80
C LYS A 16 1.93 35.28 26.03
N MET A 17 1.19 36.39 25.96
CA MET A 17 -0.08 36.43 25.23
C MET A 17 0.10 36.18 23.73
N ALA A 18 1.17 36.70 23.12
CA ALA A 18 1.48 36.44 21.71
C ALA A 18 1.77 34.94 21.45
N ARG A 19 2.46 34.27 22.38
CA ARG A 19 2.71 32.83 22.30
C ARG A 19 1.44 32.01 22.44
N GLU A 20 0.59 32.35 23.41
CA GLU A 20 -0.70 31.67 23.63
C GLU A 20 -1.62 31.84 22.41
N ALA A 21 -1.71 33.03 21.84
CA ALA A 21 -2.49 33.27 20.62
C ALA A 21 -1.94 32.49 19.41
N ALA A 22 -0.62 32.35 19.28
CA ALA A 22 0.00 31.56 18.23
C ALA A 22 -0.26 30.05 18.41
N GLU A 23 -0.24 29.56 19.65
CA GLU A 23 -0.55 28.17 19.99
C GLU A 23 -2.02 27.84 19.69
N GLU A 24 -2.94 28.73 20.10
CA GLU A 24 -4.37 28.58 19.79
C GLU A 24 -4.66 28.63 18.28
N ALA A 25 -3.98 29.52 17.54
CA ALA A 25 -4.10 29.57 16.08
C ALA A 25 -3.58 28.28 15.41
N ALA A 26 -2.47 27.72 15.91
CA ALA A 26 -1.93 26.46 15.41
C ALA A 26 -2.85 25.27 15.72
N GLU A 27 -3.44 25.22 16.91
CA GLU A 27 -4.43 24.20 17.26
C GLU A 27 -5.68 24.28 16.38
N ARG A 28 -6.20 25.48 16.14
CA ARG A 28 -7.34 25.68 15.22
C ARG A 28 -7.02 25.24 13.80
N ALA A 29 -5.84 25.59 13.28
CA ALA A 29 -5.39 25.19 11.96
C ALA A 29 -5.25 23.65 11.84
N ARG A 30 -4.72 22.98 12.87
CA ARG A 30 -4.64 21.51 12.93
C ARG A 30 -6.02 20.86 12.98
N ALA A 31 -6.96 21.42 13.75
CA ALA A 31 -8.32 20.92 13.83
C ALA A 31 -9.08 21.06 12.50
N GLU A 32 -8.86 22.16 11.79
CA GLU A 32 -9.41 22.39 10.45
C GLU A 32 -8.82 21.40 9.44
N LEU A 33 -7.50 21.26 9.39
CA LEU A 33 -6.81 20.26 8.56
C LEU A 33 -7.36 18.85 8.82
N HIS A 34 -7.50 18.47 10.09
CA HIS A 34 -8.02 17.16 10.48
C HIS A 34 -9.44 16.94 9.94
N ARG A 35 -10.33 17.92 10.11
CA ARG A 35 -11.71 17.86 9.65
C ARG A 35 -11.79 17.73 8.12
N ASP A 36 -10.99 18.51 7.41
CA ASP A 36 -10.98 18.51 5.95
C ASP A 36 -10.43 17.17 5.41
N ASN A 37 -9.32 16.68 5.98
CA ASN A 37 -8.79 15.35 5.67
C ASN A 37 -9.79 14.23 5.98
N LEU A 38 -10.48 14.27 7.13
CA LEU A 38 -11.51 13.29 7.49
C LEU A 38 -12.63 13.23 6.45
N LYS A 39 -13.06 14.41 5.97
CA LYS A 39 -14.11 14.50 4.96
C LYS A 39 -13.61 13.89 3.64
N ASP A 40 -12.44 14.29 3.16
CA ASP A 40 -11.95 13.86 1.85
C ASP A 40 -11.56 12.38 1.83
N ILE A 41 -10.93 11.87 2.90
CA ILE A 41 -10.70 10.44 3.11
C ILE A 41 -12.03 9.69 3.17
N GLY A 42 -13.01 10.24 3.89
CA GLY A 42 -14.35 9.68 4.03
C GLY A 42 -15.04 9.51 2.69
N ASP A 43 -15.07 10.57 1.88
CA ASP A 43 -15.69 10.60 0.56
C ASP A 43 -14.97 9.65 -0.40
N TRP A 44 -13.64 9.73 -0.47
CA TRP A 44 -12.80 8.90 -1.33
C TRP A 44 -12.94 7.41 -0.99
N GLY A 45 -12.79 7.03 0.27
CA GLY A 45 -12.88 5.62 0.66
C GLY A 45 -14.27 5.02 0.42
N ARG A 46 -15.34 5.83 0.52
CA ARG A 46 -16.70 5.36 0.27
C ARG A 46 -16.94 5.14 -1.22
N ASP A 47 -16.44 6.04 -2.06
CA ASP A 47 -16.48 5.89 -3.51
C ASP A 47 -15.76 4.61 -3.96
N LYS A 48 -14.60 4.33 -3.35
CA LYS A 48 -13.83 3.10 -3.60
C LYS A 48 -14.44 1.83 -3.02
N GLY A 49 -15.42 1.93 -2.11
CA GLY A 49 -15.94 0.76 -1.40
C GLY A 49 -14.93 0.13 -0.44
N LEU A 50 -14.03 0.93 0.13
CA LEU A 50 -13.03 0.43 1.08
C LEU A 50 -13.68 -0.06 2.38
N PRO A 51 -13.16 -1.13 2.97
CA PRO A 51 -13.68 -1.61 4.23
C PRO A 51 -13.08 -0.81 5.38
N GLN A 52 -13.80 -0.76 6.52
CA GLN A 52 -13.41 0.05 7.68
C GLN A 52 -12.09 -0.38 8.32
N GLU A 53 -11.63 -1.60 8.03
CA GLU A 53 -10.35 -2.13 8.46
C GLU A 53 -9.15 -1.69 7.62
N SER A 54 -9.36 -1.03 6.48
CA SER A 54 -8.29 -0.49 5.64
C SER A 54 -7.44 0.53 6.40
N PHE A 55 -6.16 0.65 6.03
CA PHE A 55 -5.26 1.66 6.60
C PHE A 55 -5.82 3.09 6.43
N VAL A 56 -6.49 3.32 5.30
CA VAL A 56 -7.09 4.60 4.92
C VAL A 56 -8.09 5.07 5.96
N TYR A 57 -8.96 4.19 6.48
CA TYR A 57 -9.92 4.59 7.51
C TYR A 57 -9.34 4.56 8.92
N LYS A 58 -8.48 3.58 9.23
CA LYS A 58 -8.02 3.35 10.60
C LYS A 58 -6.96 4.33 11.09
N ASN A 59 -6.05 4.74 10.21
CA ASN A 59 -4.81 5.38 10.62
C ASN A 59 -4.58 6.71 9.90
N LEU A 60 -4.91 6.77 8.61
CA LEU A 60 -4.50 7.87 7.76
C LEU A 60 -4.95 9.27 8.24
N PRO A 61 -6.19 9.51 8.74
CA PRO A 61 -6.59 10.84 9.17
C PRO A 61 -5.70 11.42 10.28
N ASP A 62 -5.38 10.60 11.27
CA ASP A 62 -4.53 10.98 12.39
C ASP A 62 -3.06 11.13 11.96
N SER A 63 -2.58 10.24 11.10
CA SER A 63 -1.23 10.32 10.52
C SER A 63 -1.05 11.62 9.74
N LEU A 64 -1.99 11.98 8.86
CA LEU A 64 -1.93 13.21 8.07
C LEU A 64 -1.99 14.47 8.93
N THR A 65 -2.85 14.46 9.96
CA THR A 65 -2.96 15.58 10.90
C THR A 65 -1.65 15.79 11.67
N ARG A 66 -1.03 14.69 12.14
CA ARG A 66 0.25 14.72 12.84
C ARG A 66 1.37 15.25 11.95
N GLU A 67 1.39 14.84 10.68
CA GLU A 67 2.40 15.27 9.71
C GLU A 67 2.10 16.64 9.07
N ASN A 68 0.98 17.28 9.43
CA ASN A 68 0.51 18.52 8.83
C ASN A 68 0.41 18.42 7.29
N LEU A 69 -0.12 17.30 6.80
CA LEU A 69 -0.15 16.94 5.38
C LEU A 69 -1.59 16.86 4.88
N GLN A 70 -1.86 17.46 3.72
CA GLN A 70 -3.18 17.39 3.07
C GLN A 70 -3.35 16.05 2.35
N PHE A 71 -4.58 15.51 2.31
CA PHE A 71 -4.85 14.20 1.71
C PHE A 71 -4.44 14.10 0.23
N GLU A 72 -4.72 15.14 -0.57
CA GLU A 72 -4.31 15.16 -1.98
C GLU A 72 -2.78 15.22 -2.16
N GLU A 73 -2.09 15.94 -1.28
CA GLU A 73 -0.63 15.98 -1.29
C GLU A 73 -0.06 14.60 -0.96
N PHE A 74 -0.60 13.94 0.07
CA PHE A 74 -0.24 12.57 0.42
C PHE A 74 -0.44 11.60 -0.75
N LYS A 75 -1.59 11.63 -1.43
CA LYS A 75 -1.83 10.78 -2.61
C LYS A 75 -0.85 11.00 -3.76
N ASN A 76 -0.32 12.21 -3.89
CA ASN A 76 0.73 12.48 -4.87
C ASN A 76 2.07 11.93 -4.39
N LEU A 77 2.38 12.05 -3.10
CA LEU A 77 3.62 11.50 -2.53
C LEU A 77 3.65 9.98 -2.56
N THR A 78 2.53 9.26 -2.41
CA THR A 78 2.52 7.79 -2.48
C THR A 78 3.06 7.27 -3.81
N ARG A 79 2.86 8.01 -4.92
CA ARG A 79 3.33 7.66 -6.27
C ARG A 79 4.64 8.34 -6.68
N THR A 80 5.23 9.17 -5.82
CA THR A 80 6.52 9.83 -6.06
C THR A 80 7.66 8.87 -5.71
N HIS A 81 8.64 8.73 -6.60
CA HIS A 81 9.85 7.96 -6.30
C HIS A 81 10.65 8.64 -5.20
N MET A 82 11.32 7.87 -4.34
CA MET A 82 12.06 8.42 -3.19
C MET A 82 13.04 9.53 -3.58
N ASP A 83 13.69 9.45 -4.73
CA ASP A 83 14.72 10.42 -5.17
C ASP A 83 14.12 11.79 -5.51
N ASP A 84 12.83 11.84 -5.81
CA ASP A 84 12.12 13.07 -6.18
C ASP A 84 11.46 13.77 -4.98
N MET A 85 11.64 13.23 -3.77
CA MET A 85 11.11 13.81 -2.52
C MET A 85 12.10 14.75 -1.83
N THR A 86 11.59 15.73 -1.08
CA THR A 86 12.41 16.50 -0.12
C THR A 86 12.67 15.69 1.15
N GLU A 87 13.67 16.07 1.95
CA GLU A 87 13.94 15.42 3.25
C GLU A 87 12.75 15.49 4.21
N GLU A 88 11.98 16.58 4.16
CA GLU A 88 10.75 16.73 4.95
C GLU A 88 9.68 15.72 4.51
N GLN A 89 9.44 15.62 3.20
CA GLN A 89 8.49 14.66 2.62
C GLN A 89 8.88 13.22 2.93
N VAL A 90 10.17 12.88 2.83
CA VAL A 90 10.71 11.56 3.23
C VAL A 90 10.38 11.29 4.69
N GLY A 91 10.63 12.26 5.59
CA GLY A 91 10.31 12.13 7.00
C GLY A 91 8.83 11.91 7.29
N GLN A 92 7.96 12.70 6.64
CA GLN A 92 6.50 12.60 6.78
C GLN A 92 6.00 11.24 6.27
N MET A 93 6.35 10.87 5.04
CA MET A 93 5.92 9.62 4.40
C MET A 93 6.42 8.40 5.16
N LYS A 94 7.65 8.45 5.72
CA LYS A 94 8.18 7.36 6.54
C LYS A 94 7.30 7.11 7.77
N ARG A 95 6.96 8.16 8.52
CA ARG A 95 6.12 8.06 9.72
C ARG A 95 4.69 7.63 9.39
N ILE A 96 4.12 8.12 8.29
CA ILE A 96 2.81 7.66 7.81
C ILE A 96 2.85 6.18 7.43
N ARG A 97 3.90 5.75 6.72
CA ARG A 97 4.06 4.34 6.31
C ARG A 97 4.28 3.40 7.50
N ASP A 98 4.93 3.87 8.57
CA ASP A 98 5.10 3.13 9.82
C ASP A 98 3.76 2.91 10.57
N ASP A 99 2.75 3.75 10.33
CA ASP A 99 1.40 3.57 10.92
C ASP A 99 0.55 2.53 10.16
N VAL A 100 0.95 2.11 8.95
CA VAL A 100 0.25 1.05 8.22
C VAL A 100 0.39 -0.26 9.00
N PRO A 101 -0.72 -0.92 9.39
CA PRO A 101 -0.60 -2.14 10.18
C PRO A 101 0.16 -3.24 9.41
N PRO A 102 1.09 -3.95 10.06
CA PRO A 102 1.95 -4.92 9.40
C PRO A 102 1.16 -6.15 8.93
N ILE A 103 1.78 -6.96 8.08
CA ILE A 103 1.26 -8.30 7.76
C ILE A 103 1.53 -9.21 8.97
N THR A 104 0.46 -9.76 9.53
CA THR A 104 0.48 -10.74 10.62
C THR A 104 -0.09 -12.08 10.14
N ARG A 105 -0.09 -13.09 11.03
CA ARG A 105 -0.72 -14.40 10.73
C ARG A 105 -2.20 -14.31 10.41
N ASP A 106 -2.89 -13.29 10.89
CA ASP A 106 -4.32 -13.09 10.64
C ASP A 106 -4.58 -12.24 9.38
N THR A 107 -3.53 -11.71 8.75
CA THR A 107 -3.65 -10.83 7.58
C THR A 107 -3.84 -11.64 6.31
N VAL A 108 -4.97 -11.45 5.64
CA VAL A 108 -5.15 -11.90 4.26
C VAL A 108 -4.38 -10.95 3.35
N VAL A 109 -3.50 -11.48 2.51
CA VAL A 109 -2.74 -10.72 1.52
C VAL A 109 -3.24 -11.02 0.11
N THR A 110 -2.99 -10.09 -0.80
CA THR A 110 -3.26 -10.22 -2.22
C THR A 110 -2.00 -10.05 -3.05
N LYS A 111 -1.91 -10.80 -4.15
CA LYS A 111 -0.87 -10.61 -5.17
C LYS A 111 -1.44 -10.80 -6.58
N VAL A 112 -1.33 -9.76 -7.41
CA VAL A 112 -1.60 -9.84 -8.84
C VAL A 112 -0.41 -10.48 -9.55
N MET A 113 -0.66 -11.45 -10.43
CA MET A 113 0.37 -12.15 -11.20
C MET A 113 -0.10 -12.37 -12.65
N PRO A 114 0.83 -12.51 -13.62
CA PRO A 114 0.48 -12.84 -15.00
C PRO A 114 -0.30 -14.16 -15.09
N TYR A 115 -1.20 -14.25 -16.06
CA TYR A 115 -2.06 -15.44 -16.22
C TYR A 115 -1.25 -16.73 -16.43
N GLU A 116 -0.13 -16.62 -17.14
CA GLU A 116 0.79 -17.70 -17.51
C GLU A 116 1.39 -18.40 -16.30
N TYR A 117 1.39 -17.76 -15.13
CA TYR A 117 1.92 -18.36 -13.90
C TYR A 117 1.00 -19.46 -13.36
N LEU A 118 -0.28 -19.48 -13.77
CA LEU A 118 -1.27 -20.45 -13.32
C LEU A 118 -0.83 -21.90 -13.56
N GLU A 119 -0.28 -22.18 -14.75
CA GLU A 119 0.20 -23.52 -15.09
C GLU A 119 1.28 -23.97 -14.09
N GLY A 120 2.21 -23.08 -13.73
CA GLY A 120 3.27 -23.37 -12.78
C GLY A 120 2.77 -23.79 -11.40
N TYR A 121 1.67 -23.19 -10.92
CA TYR A 121 1.05 -23.59 -9.65
C TYR A 121 0.26 -24.91 -9.73
N LEU A 122 -0.23 -25.29 -10.91
CA LEU A 122 -1.06 -26.48 -11.11
C LEU A 122 -0.31 -27.72 -11.62
N LYS A 123 1.02 -27.62 -11.81
CA LYS A 123 1.85 -28.74 -12.25
C LYS A 123 1.76 -29.93 -11.28
N ALA A 124 1.76 -31.13 -11.84
CA ALA A 124 1.85 -32.36 -11.04
C ALA A 124 3.25 -32.50 -10.41
N ASP A 125 4.29 -32.28 -11.22
CA ASP A 125 5.68 -32.42 -10.81
C ASP A 125 6.31 -31.06 -10.52
N ASN A 126 6.83 -30.90 -9.30
CA ASN A 126 7.49 -29.68 -8.81
C ASN A 126 6.67 -28.38 -9.04
N PRO A 127 5.42 -28.30 -8.54
CA PRO A 127 4.60 -27.11 -8.65
C PRO A 127 5.18 -25.94 -7.86
N TYR A 128 4.83 -24.72 -8.28
CA TYR A 128 4.94 -23.56 -7.40
C TYR A 128 3.99 -23.75 -6.22
N ASN A 129 4.52 -23.61 -5.00
CA ASN A 129 3.77 -23.79 -3.76
C ASN A 129 4.03 -22.66 -2.74
N THR A 130 4.70 -21.60 -3.17
CA THR A 130 5.00 -20.43 -2.35
C THR A 130 4.62 -19.14 -3.07
N ILE A 131 4.40 -18.09 -2.28
CA ILE A 131 4.11 -16.73 -2.73
C ILE A 131 5.26 -15.83 -2.28
N GLY A 132 5.93 -15.19 -3.22
CA GLY A 132 7.04 -14.28 -2.96
C GLY A 132 6.90 -12.94 -3.67
N GLY A 133 7.91 -12.08 -3.53
CA GLY A 133 7.93 -10.73 -4.09
C GLY A 133 6.91 -9.82 -3.43
N PHE A 134 6.44 -8.84 -4.19
CA PHE A 134 5.51 -7.81 -3.71
C PHE A 134 4.10 -8.36 -3.45
N VAL A 135 3.51 -7.93 -2.34
CA VAL A 135 2.15 -8.23 -1.90
C VAL A 135 1.54 -6.99 -1.23
N ALA A 136 0.22 -6.97 -1.13
CA ALA A 136 -0.52 -5.97 -0.37
C ALA A 136 -1.53 -6.66 0.56
N ARG A 137 -2.06 -5.94 1.55
CA ARG A 137 -3.12 -6.48 2.41
C ARG A 137 -4.44 -6.43 1.67
N GLN A 138 -5.23 -7.50 1.77
CA GLN A 138 -6.54 -7.58 1.12
C GLN A 138 -7.48 -6.46 1.56
N ALA A 139 -7.38 -6.00 2.81
CA ALA A 139 -8.14 -4.87 3.33
C ALA A 139 -7.90 -3.55 2.56
N ASP A 140 -6.75 -3.40 1.87
CA ASP A 140 -6.40 -2.19 1.12
C ASP A 140 -6.58 -2.37 -0.40
N THR A 141 -6.84 -3.58 -0.89
CA THR A 141 -6.91 -3.91 -2.33
C THR A 141 -8.15 -4.68 -2.74
N GLY A 142 -8.97 -5.14 -1.79
CA GLY A 142 -10.09 -6.03 -2.03
C GLY A 142 -11.15 -5.44 -2.96
N HIS A 143 -11.36 -4.12 -2.94
CA HIS A 143 -12.25 -3.39 -3.84
C HIS A 143 -11.77 -3.37 -5.30
N LEU A 144 -10.50 -3.68 -5.54
CA LEU A 144 -9.90 -3.77 -6.88
C LEU A 144 -10.00 -5.17 -7.47
N ALA A 145 -10.41 -6.17 -6.67
CA ALA A 145 -10.47 -7.55 -7.12
C ALA A 145 -11.53 -7.72 -8.22
N GLY A 146 -11.12 -8.21 -9.39
CA GLY A 146 -12.02 -8.47 -10.52
C GLY A 146 -12.15 -7.31 -11.51
N GLN A 147 -11.35 -6.25 -11.38
CA GLN A 147 -11.24 -5.24 -12.44
C GLN A 147 -10.56 -5.82 -13.69
N ASP A 148 -10.77 -5.18 -14.85
CA ASP A 148 -10.13 -5.61 -16.09
C ASP A 148 -8.60 -5.43 -16.03
N LEU A 149 -7.89 -6.04 -16.97
CA LEU A 149 -6.43 -6.03 -17.01
C LEU A 149 -5.87 -4.60 -17.16
N LYS A 150 -6.53 -3.71 -17.91
CA LYS A 150 -6.04 -2.33 -18.08
C LYS A 150 -6.14 -1.55 -16.77
N GLN A 151 -7.28 -1.60 -16.07
CA GLN A 151 -7.40 -0.92 -14.77
C GLN A 151 -6.47 -1.56 -13.74
N THR A 152 -6.29 -2.88 -13.77
CA THR A 152 -5.34 -3.58 -12.89
C THR A 152 -3.91 -3.11 -13.14
N ILE A 153 -3.50 -2.94 -14.41
CA ILE A 153 -2.19 -2.38 -14.77
C ILE A 153 -2.03 -0.97 -14.20
N ASP A 154 -3.05 -0.12 -14.35
CA ASP A 154 -2.99 1.26 -13.86
C ASP A 154 -2.92 1.30 -12.31
N ASN A 155 -3.73 0.50 -11.63
CA ASN A 155 -3.80 0.47 -10.16
C ASN A 155 -2.54 -0.08 -9.50
N PHE A 156 -1.92 -1.09 -10.11
CA PHE A 156 -0.73 -1.74 -9.54
C PHE A 156 0.58 -1.31 -10.21
N ALA A 157 0.54 -0.31 -11.09
CA ALA A 157 1.68 0.18 -11.87
C ALA A 157 2.44 -0.95 -12.60
N LEU A 158 1.69 -1.87 -13.19
CA LEU A 158 2.23 -3.06 -13.85
C LEU A 158 2.72 -2.77 -15.28
N ASP A 159 2.87 -1.51 -15.65
CA ASP A 159 3.35 -1.00 -16.94
C ASP A 159 4.88 -0.92 -17.05
N TYR A 160 5.60 -1.59 -16.12
CA TYR A 160 7.05 -1.58 -16.05
C TYR A 160 7.73 -2.33 -17.21
N LYS A 161 9.01 -2.01 -17.43
CA LYS A 161 9.89 -2.76 -18.32
C LYS A 161 10.64 -3.84 -17.55
N LYS A 162 10.81 -5.01 -18.16
CA LYS A 162 11.68 -6.07 -17.65
C LYS A 162 13.15 -5.67 -17.84
N TRP A 163 14.05 -6.44 -17.21
CA TRP A 163 15.50 -6.20 -17.24
C TRP A 163 16.09 -6.19 -18.66
N ASP A 164 15.46 -6.89 -19.59
CA ASP A 164 15.84 -6.96 -21.01
C ASP A 164 15.23 -5.83 -21.87
N GLY A 165 14.51 -4.89 -21.25
CA GLY A 165 13.85 -3.76 -21.90
C GLY A 165 12.48 -4.09 -22.51
N SER A 166 12.04 -5.35 -22.47
CA SER A 166 10.71 -5.72 -22.96
C SER A 166 9.60 -5.31 -21.97
N ASP A 167 8.37 -5.21 -22.49
CA ASP A 167 7.20 -4.91 -21.67
C ASP A 167 6.94 -5.98 -20.59
N SER A 168 6.31 -5.59 -19.48
CA SER A 168 5.81 -6.55 -18.50
C SER A 168 4.87 -7.57 -19.18
N ASP A 169 4.74 -8.75 -18.58
CA ASP A 169 3.88 -9.79 -19.14
C ASP A 169 2.40 -9.35 -19.15
N PHE A 170 2.01 -8.45 -18.25
CA PHE A 170 0.68 -7.82 -18.25
C PHE A 170 0.45 -6.91 -19.47
N VAL A 171 1.42 -6.04 -19.79
CA VAL A 171 1.31 -5.14 -20.96
C VAL A 171 1.37 -5.94 -22.25
N GLN A 172 2.22 -6.97 -22.33
CA GLN A 172 2.25 -7.88 -23.46
C GLN A 172 0.91 -8.60 -23.66
N ALA A 173 0.29 -9.13 -22.60
CA ALA A 173 -1.03 -9.75 -22.65
C ALA A 173 -2.08 -8.76 -23.19
N LEU A 174 -2.12 -7.54 -22.63
CA LEU A 174 -3.03 -6.50 -23.09
C LEU A 174 -2.83 -6.16 -24.58
N SER A 175 -1.58 -6.06 -25.05
CA SER A 175 -1.27 -5.77 -26.46
C SER A 175 -1.75 -6.85 -27.44
N LYS A 176 -1.91 -8.09 -26.96
CA LYS A 176 -2.45 -9.22 -27.74
C LYS A 176 -3.98 -9.26 -27.73
N GLY A 177 -4.62 -8.31 -27.06
CA GLY A 177 -6.07 -8.28 -26.84
C GLY A 177 -6.54 -9.23 -25.74
N GLU A 178 -5.62 -9.72 -24.90
CA GLU A 178 -5.99 -10.54 -23.74
C GLU A 178 -6.43 -9.63 -22.59
N ASN A 179 -7.40 -10.11 -21.81
CA ASN A 179 -7.93 -9.38 -20.65
C ASN A 179 -8.02 -10.33 -19.46
N ARG A 180 -6.87 -10.83 -19.01
CA ARG A 180 -6.80 -11.84 -17.96
C ARG A 180 -5.52 -11.77 -17.14
N TYR A 181 -5.64 -12.18 -15.89
CA TYR A 181 -4.54 -12.33 -14.94
C TYR A 181 -4.95 -13.31 -13.83
N ILE A 182 -4.04 -13.64 -12.93
CA ILE A 182 -4.39 -14.35 -11.69
C ILE A 182 -4.16 -13.48 -10.46
N LEU A 183 -4.97 -13.71 -9.44
CA LEU A 183 -4.88 -13.07 -8.14
C LEU A 183 -4.72 -14.14 -7.07
N PHE A 184 -3.60 -14.13 -6.36
CA PHE A 184 -3.51 -14.85 -5.10
C PHE A 184 -4.22 -14.05 -4.01
N GLU A 185 -4.99 -14.74 -3.17
CA GLU A 185 -5.65 -14.18 -1.99
C GLU A 185 -5.59 -15.23 -0.87
N GLY A 186 -4.92 -14.93 0.24
CA GLY A 186 -4.75 -15.91 1.32
C GLY A 186 -3.87 -15.41 2.45
N ARG A 187 -3.78 -16.22 3.51
CA ARG A 187 -2.85 -15.99 4.63
C ARG A 187 -1.57 -16.79 4.41
N LEU A 188 -0.51 -16.41 5.10
CA LEU A 188 0.83 -16.98 4.95
C LEU A 188 1.29 -17.55 6.30
N ASN A 189 2.09 -18.63 6.26
CA ASN A 189 2.53 -19.32 7.49
C ASN A 189 3.57 -18.51 8.29
N GLU A 190 4.46 -17.77 7.63
CA GLU A 190 5.55 -17.00 8.27
C GLU A 190 5.56 -15.52 7.85
N PRO A 191 4.46 -14.76 8.06
CA PRO A 191 4.33 -13.39 7.54
C PRO A 191 5.29 -12.38 8.18
N HIS A 192 5.91 -12.73 9.30
CA HIS A 192 6.88 -11.90 10.01
C HIS A 192 8.14 -11.56 9.20
N THR A 193 8.40 -12.26 8.10
CA THR A 193 9.50 -11.97 7.17
C THR A 193 9.13 -10.93 6.11
N ALA A 194 7.91 -10.36 6.14
CA ALA A 194 7.50 -9.30 5.23
C ALA A 194 8.28 -8.01 5.54
N GLU A 195 8.90 -7.44 4.50
CA GLU A 195 9.59 -6.16 4.59
C GLU A 195 8.75 -5.05 3.96
N ILE A 196 8.95 -3.81 4.43
CA ILE A 196 8.47 -2.62 3.71
C ILE A 196 9.57 -2.27 2.70
N PRO A 197 9.29 -2.23 1.38
CA PRO A 197 10.32 -2.04 0.37
C PRO A 197 10.82 -0.58 0.34
N ARG A 198 11.66 -0.23 1.30
CA ARG A 198 12.24 1.10 1.50
C ARG A 198 13.59 1.22 0.81
N GLY A 199 13.81 2.31 0.09
CA GLY A 199 15.13 2.69 -0.38
C GLY A 199 15.95 3.41 0.69
N GLU A 200 17.18 3.78 0.33
CA GLU A 200 18.20 4.31 1.25
C GLU A 200 17.73 5.58 1.98
N ARG A 201 17.06 6.51 1.30
CA ARG A 201 16.55 7.75 1.92
C ARG A 201 15.49 7.49 2.99
N PHE A 202 14.75 6.38 2.87
CA PHE A 202 13.80 5.92 3.88
C PHE A 202 14.45 5.04 4.96
N GLY A 203 15.76 4.81 4.89
CA GLY A 203 16.54 3.95 5.80
C GLY A 203 16.44 2.47 5.49
N GLY A 204 16.03 2.09 4.28
CA GLY A 204 16.02 0.71 3.80
C GLY A 204 17.18 0.41 2.84
N ARG A 205 17.12 -0.74 2.18
CA ARG A 205 18.18 -1.24 1.28
C ARG A 205 17.66 -1.64 -0.10
N HIS A 206 16.38 -1.41 -0.37
CA HIS A 206 15.76 -1.79 -1.64
C HIS A 206 16.22 -0.85 -2.76
N THR A 207 16.48 -1.43 -3.92
CA THR A 207 16.79 -0.71 -5.17
C THR A 207 15.88 -1.21 -6.30
N ASP A 208 14.72 -1.75 -5.93
CA ASP A 208 13.72 -2.27 -6.85
C ASP A 208 13.20 -1.15 -7.76
N ALA A 209 12.95 -1.46 -9.02
CA ALA A 209 12.32 -0.54 -9.98
C ALA A 209 10.78 -0.56 -9.83
N LEU A 210 10.09 0.17 -10.72
CA LEU A 210 8.62 0.09 -10.84
C LEU A 210 8.13 -1.37 -10.81
N PRO A 211 7.04 -1.66 -10.10
CA PRO A 211 6.06 -0.73 -9.50
C PRO A 211 6.47 -0.06 -8.17
N CYS A 212 7.62 -0.41 -7.60
CA CYS A 212 8.09 0.10 -6.32
C CYS A 212 8.55 1.56 -6.41
N THR A 213 8.11 2.40 -5.46
CA THR A 213 8.54 3.81 -5.32
C THR A 213 9.71 3.99 -4.34
N LEU A 214 10.07 2.92 -3.63
CA LEU A 214 11.02 2.91 -2.52
C LEU A 214 10.58 3.73 -1.29
N ASN A 215 9.34 4.24 -1.26
CA ASN A 215 8.72 4.90 -0.10
C ASN A 215 7.79 3.97 0.71
N GLY A 216 7.55 2.74 0.21
CA GLY A 216 6.68 1.73 0.81
C GLY A 216 5.23 1.72 0.29
N PHE A 217 4.92 2.47 -0.78
CA PHE A 217 3.66 2.44 -1.52
C PHE A 217 3.89 2.11 -3.00
N ILE A 218 2.87 1.55 -3.66
CA ILE A 218 2.88 1.28 -5.09
C ILE A 218 2.78 2.58 -5.90
N ALA A 219 3.53 2.69 -6.99
CA ALA A 219 3.55 3.84 -7.90
C ALA A 219 2.30 3.95 -8.80
N CYS A 220 1.10 3.80 -8.22
CA CYS A 220 -0.18 3.72 -8.92
C CYS A 220 -0.32 4.80 -10.01
N ARG A 221 -0.82 4.42 -11.18
CA ARG A 221 -1.22 5.34 -12.25
C ARG A 221 -2.61 5.93 -12.02
N SER A 222 -3.39 5.27 -11.18
CA SER A 222 -4.66 5.76 -10.65
C SER A 222 -4.46 6.57 -9.35
N ASP A 223 -5.57 6.93 -8.71
CA ASP A 223 -5.61 7.58 -7.41
C ASP A 223 -5.66 6.61 -6.22
N GLU A 224 -5.38 5.32 -6.44
CA GLU A 224 -5.33 4.30 -5.39
C GLU A 224 -4.19 4.55 -4.38
N ILE A 225 -4.42 4.09 -3.14
CA ILE A 225 -3.44 4.16 -2.05
C ILE A 225 -3.17 2.73 -1.60
N ILE A 226 -2.08 2.15 -2.11
CA ILE A 226 -1.74 0.75 -1.82
C ILE A 226 -0.40 0.70 -1.10
N PRO A 227 -0.39 0.47 0.23
CA PRO A 227 0.82 0.13 0.95
C PRO A 227 1.37 -1.20 0.46
N GLU A 228 2.66 -1.22 0.13
CA GLU A 228 3.32 -2.40 -0.39
C GLU A 228 4.17 -3.09 0.67
N PHE A 229 4.21 -4.41 0.62
CA PHE A 229 5.13 -5.26 1.37
C PHE A 229 5.84 -6.20 0.40
N LYS A 230 7.03 -6.66 0.77
CA LYS A 230 7.83 -7.57 -0.05
C LYS A 230 8.29 -8.76 0.77
N PHE A 231 8.17 -9.94 0.17
CA PHE A 231 8.91 -11.12 0.59
C PHE A 231 10.07 -11.32 -0.37
N GLU A 232 11.30 -11.32 0.13
CA GLU A 232 12.46 -11.66 -0.70
C GLU A 232 12.32 -13.09 -1.26
N ARG A 233 12.95 -13.35 -2.40
CA ARG A 233 12.73 -14.59 -3.16
C ARG A 233 13.09 -15.83 -2.34
N GLU A 234 14.17 -15.76 -1.58
CA GLU A 234 14.64 -16.78 -0.64
C GLU A 234 13.67 -17.00 0.54
N ASN A 235 12.83 -16.00 0.83
CA ASN A 235 11.84 -16.01 1.92
C ASN A 235 10.41 -16.13 1.36
N ALA A 236 10.24 -16.68 0.16
CA ALA A 236 8.93 -16.92 -0.42
C ALA A 236 8.10 -17.80 0.52
N GLN A 237 6.85 -17.39 0.74
CA GLN A 237 6.02 -17.86 1.83
C GLN A 237 5.10 -18.99 1.40
N THR A 238 5.04 -20.05 2.20
CA THR A 238 4.02 -21.09 2.01
C THR A 238 2.66 -20.55 2.47
N PRO A 239 1.60 -20.63 1.64
CA PRO A 239 0.26 -20.23 2.05
C PRO A 239 -0.32 -21.07 3.18
N GLU A 240 -1.31 -20.54 3.88
CA GLU A 240 -2.18 -21.33 4.74
C GLU A 240 -3.16 -22.18 3.90
N ASN A 241 -3.59 -23.31 4.47
CA ASN A 241 -4.61 -24.16 3.86
C ASN A 241 -5.87 -23.35 3.50
N GLY A 242 -6.40 -23.55 2.29
CA GLY A 242 -7.58 -22.83 1.83
C GLY A 242 -7.29 -21.50 1.13
N SER A 243 -6.03 -21.05 1.10
CA SER A 243 -5.63 -19.87 0.31
C SER A 243 -5.90 -20.10 -1.18
N VAL A 244 -6.24 -19.05 -1.93
CA VAL A 244 -6.87 -19.19 -3.24
C VAL A 244 -6.05 -18.51 -4.33
N ILE A 245 -5.93 -19.17 -5.48
CA ILE A 245 -5.62 -18.51 -6.75
C ILE A 245 -6.93 -18.33 -7.51
N TRP A 246 -7.23 -17.08 -7.81
CA TRP A 246 -8.34 -16.67 -8.65
C TRP A 246 -7.83 -16.40 -10.06
N VAL A 247 -8.62 -16.74 -11.07
CA VAL A 247 -8.46 -16.21 -12.42
C VAL A 247 -9.43 -15.05 -12.56
N ILE A 248 -8.94 -13.94 -13.09
CA ILE A 248 -9.77 -12.83 -13.55
C ILE A 248 -9.66 -12.83 -15.06
N GLU A 249 -10.79 -12.90 -15.75
CA GLU A 249 -10.85 -12.87 -17.21
C GLU A 249 -12.07 -12.06 -17.63
N ASN A 250 -11.86 -11.01 -18.43
CA ASN A 250 -12.92 -10.07 -18.83
C ASN A 250 -13.67 -9.42 -17.64
N GLY A 251 -12.97 -9.20 -16.52
CA GLY A 251 -13.56 -8.69 -15.28
C GLY A 251 -14.34 -9.73 -14.47
N GLU A 252 -14.41 -10.99 -14.92
CA GLU A 252 -15.05 -12.07 -14.18
C GLU A 252 -14.01 -12.77 -13.28
N LYS A 253 -14.23 -12.72 -11.96
CA LYS A 253 -13.40 -13.41 -10.96
C LYS A 253 -13.92 -14.83 -10.74
N ARG A 254 -13.12 -15.84 -11.10
CA ARG A 254 -13.42 -17.27 -10.86
C ARG A 254 -12.34 -17.93 -10.02
N LYS A 255 -12.74 -18.83 -9.12
CA LYS A 255 -11.81 -19.60 -8.30
C LYS A 255 -11.13 -20.65 -9.19
N ALA A 256 -9.80 -20.65 -9.24
CA ALA A 256 -9.05 -21.56 -10.10
C ALA A 256 -8.37 -22.68 -9.31
N ALA A 257 -7.77 -22.35 -8.17
CA ALA A 257 -7.08 -23.33 -7.35
C ALA A 257 -7.11 -22.95 -5.86
N VAL A 258 -6.99 -23.96 -5.00
CA VAL A 258 -6.94 -23.82 -3.55
C VAL A 258 -5.68 -24.49 -3.02
N PHE A 259 -4.97 -23.85 -2.09
CA PHE A 259 -3.80 -24.43 -1.45
C PHE A 259 -4.21 -25.54 -0.48
N ASP A 260 -3.73 -26.76 -0.73
CA ASP A 260 -3.91 -27.91 0.15
C ASP A 260 -2.62 -28.13 0.95
N ARG A 261 -2.74 -28.05 2.28
CA ARG A 261 -1.59 -28.21 3.20
C ARG A 261 -1.10 -29.65 3.30
N ASN A 262 -1.95 -30.66 3.07
CA ASN A 262 -1.53 -32.05 3.10
C ASN A 262 -0.73 -32.40 1.83
N GLU A 263 -1.15 -31.87 0.68
CA GLU A 263 -0.45 -32.05 -0.59
C GLU A 263 0.70 -31.04 -0.81
N MET A 264 0.76 -29.98 0.01
CA MET A 264 1.74 -28.90 -0.06
C MET A 264 1.82 -28.23 -1.44
N LYS A 265 0.66 -28.06 -2.09
CA LYS A 265 0.51 -27.43 -3.41
C LYS A 265 -0.88 -26.84 -3.61
N PHE A 266 -1.05 -26.09 -4.68
CA PHE A 266 -2.37 -25.69 -5.15
C PHE A 266 -3.03 -26.82 -5.93
N VAL A 267 -4.27 -27.16 -5.56
CA VAL A 267 -5.11 -28.12 -6.27
C VAL A 267 -6.19 -27.38 -7.06
N PRO A 268 -6.53 -27.82 -8.28
CA PRO A 268 -7.64 -27.24 -9.04
C PRO A 268 -8.94 -27.20 -8.23
N TYR A 269 -9.71 -26.13 -8.39
CA TYR A 269 -11.02 -26.02 -7.76
C TYR A 269 -12.11 -26.62 -8.65
N ASP A 270 -12.69 -27.74 -8.24
CA ASP A 270 -13.66 -28.52 -9.04
C ASP A 270 -15.13 -28.09 -8.85
N GLY A 271 -15.41 -27.08 -8.03
CA GLY A 271 -16.72 -26.38 -8.02
C GLY A 271 -17.97 -27.17 -7.60
N ASN A 272 -17.84 -28.41 -7.11
CA ASN A 272 -18.97 -29.20 -6.58
C ASN A 272 -19.50 -28.68 -5.25
#